data_AF-X1CW88-F1
#
_entry.id   AF-X1CW88-F1
#
_cell.length_a   1.000
_cell.length_b   1.000
_cell.length_c   1.000
_cell.angle_alpha   90.00
_cell.angle_beta   90.00
_cell.angle_gamma   90.00
#
_symmetry.space_group_name_H-M   'P 1'
#
loop_
_entity.id
_entity.type
_entity.pdbx_description
1 polymer ?
#
loop_
_entity_poly.entity_id
_entity_poly.type
_entity_poly.pdbx_seq_one_letter_code
_entity_poly.pdbx_strand_id
1 'polypeptide(L)'
;NNFGRIVSALEVHVFIFLVSLTFSIIIGMAISIFVTQEGRKKVGRIILSIMGAAQSVPSLVIIALIFIFVGIGVKPAIIALIIYGLVPIIFNTTSGILSVRPNIIEAGKGMGLTQNQLLWRVKMPIALPVIMGGIRSSATIKG
;
A
#
# COMPACT_ATOMS: atom_id res chain seq x y z
N ASN A 1 -32.03 -8.63 21.77
CA ASN A 1 -31.37 -7.37 22.17
C ASN A 1 -30.56 -6.84 20.98
N ASN A 2 -31.05 -5.81 20.27
CA ASN A 2 -30.44 -5.35 19.01
C ASN A 2 -29.06 -4.72 19.22
N PHE A 3 -28.82 -4.13 20.39
CA PHE A 3 -27.55 -3.52 20.77
C PHE A 3 -26.38 -4.51 20.76
N GLY A 4 -26.55 -5.70 21.35
CA GLY A 4 -25.50 -6.72 21.38
C GLY A 4 -25.11 -7.24 19.98
N ARG A 5 -26.09 -7.34 19.06
CA ARG A 5 -25.81 -7.75 17.66
C ARG A 5 -25.00 -6.72 16.89
N ILE A 6 -25.26 -5.43 17.14
CA ILE A 6 -24.52 -4.33 16.50
C ILE A 6 -23.07 -4.31 16.99
N VAL A 7 -22.86 -4.46 18.31
CA VAL A 7 -21.51 -4.48 18.90
C VAL A 7 -20.69 -5.66 18.37
N SER A 8 -21.23 -6.87 18.38
CA SER A 8 -20.50 -8.04 17.85
C SER A 8 -20.20 -7.93 16.35
N ALA A 9 -21.11 -7.34 15.57
CA ALA A 9 -20.85 -7.08 14.15
C ALA A 9 -19.70 -6.08 13.95
N LEU A 10 -19.68 -4.98 14.73
CA LEU A 10 -18.61 -4.00 14.69
C LEU A 10 -17.24 -4.61 15.02
N GLU A 11 -17.17 -5.45 16.05
CA GLU A 11 -15.93 -6.15 16.43
C GLU A 11 -15.36 -6.97 15.27
N VAL A 12 -16.21 -7.75 14.60
CA VAL A 12 -15.80 -8.56 13.44
C VAL A 12 -15.33 -7.67 12.29
N HIS A 13 -16.05 -6.59 11.98
CA HIS A 13 -15.67 -5.67 10.91
C HIS A 13 -14.34 -4.95 11.19
N VAL A 14 -14.15 -4.45 12.40
CA VAL A 14 -12.91 -3.78 12.82
C VAL A 14 -11.74 -4.76 12.77
N PHE A 15 -11.94 -6.00 13.24
CA PHE A 15 -10.90 -7.04 13.19
C PHE A 15 -10.48 -7.34 11.74
N ILE A 16 -11.45 -7.59 10.86
CA ILE A 16 -11.19 -7.86 9.43
C ILE A 16 -10.44 -6.69 8.80
N PHE A 17 -10.90 -5.46 9.04
CA PHE A 17 -10.28 -4.25 8.50
C PHE A 17 -8.82 -4.08 8.95
N LEU A 18 -8.56 -4.18 10.26
CA LEU A 18 -7.21 -3.99 10.82
C LEU A 18 -6.24 -5.06 10.33
N VAL A 19 -6.68 -6.33 10.27
CA VAL A 19 -5.88 -7.44 9.75
C VAL A 19 -5.54 -7.17 8.28
N SER A 20 -6.54 -6.89 7.44
CA SER A 20 -6.32 -6.61 6.02
C SER A 20 -5.40 -5.42 5.80
N LEU A 21 -5.62 -4.30 6.51
CA LEU A 21 -4.79 -3.10 6.39
C LEU A 21 -3.33 -3.38 6.77
N THR A 22 -3.11 -4.10 7.87
CA THR A 22 -1.77 -4.46 8.33
C THR A 22 -1.01 -5.26 7.27
N PHE A 23 -1.66 -6.29 6.70
CA PHE A 23 -1.07 -7.08 5.62
C PHE A 23 -0.81 -6.25 4.36
N SER A 24 -1.74 -5.37 3.96
CA SER A 24 -1.53 -4.48 2.82
C SER A 24 -0.35 -3.54 3.02
N ILE A 25 -0.17 -2.99 4.23
CA ILE A 25 0.97 -2.12 4.55
C ILE A 25 2.28 -2.90 4.43
N ILE A 26 2.36 -4.06 5.09
CA ILE A 26 3.59 -4.87 5.10
C ILE A 26 3.96 -5.29 3.67
N ILE A 27 3.02 -5.89 2.93
CA ILE A 27 3.26 -6.40 1.58
C ILE A 27 3.52 -5.24 0.61
N GLY A 28 2.70 -4.19 0.66
CA GLY A 28 2.81 -3.05 -0.24
C GLY A 28 4.12 -2.28 -0.04
N MET A 29 4.51 -2.03 1.22
CA MET A 29 5.81 -1.41 1.52
C MET A 29 6.97 -2.30 1.08
N ALA A 30 6.91 -3.62 1.33
CA ALA A 30 7.96 -4.53 0.91
C ALA A 30 8.15 -4.53 -0.61
N ILE A 31 7.06 -4.62 -1.38
CA ILE A 31 7.06 -4.53 -2.85
C ILE A 31 7.66 -3.20 -3.29
N SER A 32 7.16 -2.08 -2.76
CA SER A 32 7.63 -0.75 -3.13
C SER A 32 9.12 -0.54 -2.83
N ILE A 33 9.59 -0.95 -1.65
CA ILE A 33 11.01 -0.85 -1.29
C ILE A 33 11.85 -1.69 -2.26
N PHE A 34 11.42 -2.91 -2.59
CA PHE A 34 12.13 -3.81 -3.50
C PHE A 34 12.24 -3.27 -4.94
N VAL A 35 11.18 -2.64 -5.47
CA VAL A 35 11.18 -2.11 -6.84
C VAL A 35 11.82 -0.71 -6.96
N THR A 36 12.05 -0.02 -5.84
CA THR A 36 12.67 1.31 -5.80
C THR A 36 14.15 1.30 -5.44
N GLN A 37 14.74 0.12 -5.24
CA GLN A 37 16.17 -0.06 -5.05
C GLN A 37 16.98 0.50 -6.23
N GLU A 38 18.24 0.84 -5.98
CA GLU A 38 19.13 1.29 -7.04
C GLU A 38 19.28 0.23 -8.14
N GLY A 39 19.29 0.68 -9.40
CA GLY A 39 19.22 -0.19 -10.58
C GLY A 39 17.79 -0.56 -11.04
N ARG A 40 16.76 -0.40 -10.20
CA ARG A 40 15.38 -0.82 -10.52
C ARG A 40 14.39 0.33 -10.76
N LYS A 41 14.87 1.57 -10.88
CA LYS A 41 14.02 2.76 -11.10
C LYS A 41 13.02 2.60 -12.28
N LYS A 42 13.42 1.91 -13.36
CA LYS A 42 12.52 1.61 -14.49
C LYS A 42 11.35 0.71 -14.08
N VAL A 43 11.62 -0.34 -13.30
CA VAL A 43 10.60 -1.24 -12.75
C VAL A 43 9.65 -0.46 -11.84
N GLY A 44 10.19 0.39 -10.95
CA GLY A 44 9.37 1.25 -10.11
C GLY A 44 8.42 2.17 -10.91
N ARG A 45 8.87 2.75 -12.02
CA ARG A 45 8.01 3.56 -12.91
C ARG A 45 6.92 2.74 -13.59
N ILE A 46 7.23 1.52 -14.04
CA ILE A 46 6.23 0.60 -14.62
C ILE A 46 5.18 0.26 -13.55
N ILE A 47 5.61 -0.08 -12.33
CA ILE A 47 4.71 -0.34 -11.21
C ILE A 47 3.81 0.86 -10.93
N LEU A 48 4.32 2.10 -10.98
CA LEU A 48 3.49 3.30 -10.84
C LEU A 48 2.42 3.40 -11.92
N SER A 49 2.75 3.13 -13.18
CA SER A 49 1.76 3.14 -14.26
C SER A 49 0.68 2.08 -14.05
N ILE A 50 1.06 0.85 -13.68
CA ILE A 50 0.13 -0.24 -13.41
C ILE A 50 -0.76 0.08 -12.22
N MET A 51 -0.19 0.53 -11.09
CA MET A 51 -0.97 0.89 -9.90
C MET A 51 -1.85 2.12 -10.16
N GLY A 52 -1.37 3.09 -10.92
CA GLY A 52 -2.14 4.26 -11.34
C GLY A 52 -3.37 3.86 -12.16
N ALA A 53 -3.21 2.94 -13.11
CA ALA A 53 -4.33 2.37 -13.85
C ALA A 53 -5.25 1.53 -12.94
N ALA A 54 -4.70 0.76 -12.01
CA ALA A 54 -5.50 -0.07 -11.10
C ALA A 54 -6.38 0.76 -10.14
N GLN A 55 -6.02 2.02 -9.85
CA GLN A 55 -6.85 2.91 -9.01
C GLN A 55 -8.18 3.30 -9.65
N SER A 56 -8.33 3.17 -10.96
CA SER A 56 -9.62 3.43 -11.63
C SER A 56 -10.58 2.24 -11.56
N VAL A 57 -10.10 1.07 -11.12
CA VAL A 57 -10.91 -0.14 -11.01
C VAL A 57 -11.90 0.01 -9.84
N PRO A 58 -13.22 -0.13 -10.07
CA PRO A 58 -14.21 -0.08 -9.00
C PRO A 58 -14.02 -1.21 -7.98
N SER A 59 -14.24 -0.94 -6.70
CA SER A 59 -14.16 -1.93 -5.61
C SER A 59 -15.10 -3.13 -5.84
N LEU A 60 -16.29 -2.88 -6.39
CA LEU A 60 -17.28 -3.90 -6.72
C LEU A 60 -16.74 -4.98 -7.67
N VAL A 61 -15.88 -4.60 -8.63
CA VAL A 61 -15.27 -5.56 -9.58
C VAL A 61 -14.35 -6.52 -8.85
N ILE A 62 -13.49 -6.00 -7.96
CA ILE A 62 -12.55 -6.82 -7.20
C ILE A 62 -13.32 -7.77 -6.25
N ILE A 63 -14.35 -7.26 -5.58
CA ILE A 63 -15.20 -8.08 -4.70
C ILE A 63 -15.88 -9.19 -5.50
N ALA A 64 -16.50 -8.85 -6.62
CA ALA A 64 -17.20 -9.83 -7.47
C ALA A 64 -16.25 -10.93 -7.97
N LEU A 65 -15.05 -10.58 -8.42
CA LEU A 65 -14.04 -11.55 -8.84
C LEU A 65 -13.65 -12.47 -7.70
N ILE A 66 -13.32 -11.91 -6.52
CA ILE A 66 -12.93 -12.72 -5.36
C ILE A 66 -14.07 -13.65 -4.92
N PHE A 67 -15.33 -13.22 -5.01
CA PHE A 67 -16.47 -14.07 -4.69
C PHE A 67 -16.63 -15.23 -5.67
N ILE A 68 -16.42 -15.01 -6.97
CA ILE A 68 -16.51 -16.07 -7.98
C ILE A 68 -15.45 -17.15 -7.73
N PHE A 69 -14.21 -16.77 -7.42
CA PHE A 69 -13.10 -17.72 -7.29
C PHE A 69 -12.95 -18.32 -5.89
N VAL A 70 -13.31 -17.60 -4.84
CA VAL A 70 -13.04 -17.99 -3.43
C VAL A 70 -14.33 -18.29 -2.67
N GLY A 71 -15.48 -17.84 -3.15
CA GLY A 71 -16.79 -17.99 -2.50
C GLY A 71 -17.13 -16.84 -1.54
N ILE A 72 -18.07 -17.09 -0.64
CA ILE A 72 -18.63 -16.10 0.29
C ILE A 72 -18.08 -16.34 1.70
N GLY A 73 -17.73 -15.27 2.41
CA GLY A 73 -17.36 -15.32 3.82
C GLY A 73 -16.23 -14.36 4.19
N VAL A 74 -15.73 -14.53 5.43
CA VAL A 74 -14.70 -13.66 6.01
C VAL A 74 -13.37 -13.74 5.24
N LYS A 75 -12.95 -14.93 4.82
CA LYS A 75 -11.69 -15.12 4.09
C LYS A 75 -11.66 -14.36 2.74
N PRO A 76 -12.66 -14.52 1.85
CA PRO A 76 -12.76 -13.70 0.63
C PRO A 76 -12.75 -12.19 0.91
N ALA A 77 -13.46 -11.73 1.96
CA ALA A 77 -13.49 -10.32 2.33
C ALA A 77 -12.09 -9.78 2.72
N ILE A 78 -11.34 -10.55 3.51
CA ILE A 78 -9.96 -10.20 3.89
C ILE A 78 -9.07 -10.07 2.65
N ILE A 79 -9.14 -11.04 1.72
CA ILE A 79 -8.35 -11.05 0.50
C ILE A 79 -8.68 -9.85 -0.39
N ALA A 80 -9.97 -9.57 -0.60
CA ALA A 80 -10.41 -8.42 -1.39
C ALA A 80 -9.92 -7.10 -0.80
N LEU A 81 -10.03 -6.92 0.52
CA LEU A 81 -9.53 -5.73 1.22
C LEU A 81 -8.02 -5.61 1.12
N ILE A 82 -7.28 -6.72 1.21
CA ILE A 82 -5.82 -6.69 1.06
C ILE A 82 -5.45 -6.19 -0.33
N ILE A 83 -5.99 -6.81 -1.38
CA ILE A 83 -5.70 -6.48 -2.78
C ILE A 83 -6.05 -5.01 -3.06
N TYR A 84 -7.21 -4.56 -2.60
CA TYR A 84 -7.63 -3.18 -2.79
C TYR A 84 -6.71 -2.21 -2.06
N GLY A 85 -6.37 -2.50 -0.79
CA GLY A 85 -5.48 -1.67 0.02
C GLY A 85 -4.07 -1.58 -0.54
N LEU A 86 -3.59 -2.63 -1.22
CA LEU A 86 -2.25 -2.66 -1.84
C LEU A 86 -2.08 -1.57 -2.89
N VAL A 87 -3.10 -1.30 -3.70
CA VAL A 87 -2.98 -0.38 -4.85
C VAL A 87 -2.51 1.03 -4.44
N PRO A 88 -3.23 1.76 -3.56
CA PRO A 88 -2.79 3.08 -3.12
C PRO A 88 -1.53 3.03 -2.24
N ILE A 89 -1.28 1.97 -1.46
CA ILE A 89 -0.04 1.83 -0.66
C ILE A 89 1.17 1.71 -1.58
N ILE A 90 1.13 0.81 -2.57
CA ILE A 90 2.22 0.62 -3.52
C ILE A 90 2.41 1.88 -4.36
N PHE A 91 1.34 2.49 -4.85
CA PHE A 91 1.41 3.71 -5.64
C PHE A 91 2.10 4.84 -4.86
N ASN A 92 1.62 5.15 -3.66
CA ASN A 92 2.14 6.26 -2.88
C ASN A 92 3.53 5.99 -2.32
N THR A 93 3.83 4.76 -1.91
CA THR A 93 5.17 4.42 -1.40
C THR A 93 6.21 4.47 -2.51
N THR A 94 5.89 3.89 -3.67
CA THR A 94 6.79 3.92 -4.83
C THR A 94 6.99 5.36 -5.33
N SER A 95 5.90 6.14 -5.42
CA SER A 95 5.93 7.53 -5.87
C SER A 95 6.73 8.40 -4.91
N GLY A 96 6.48 8.27 -3.60
CA GLY A 96 7.20 8.99 -2.56
C GLY A 96 8.70 8.73 -2.62
N ILE A 97 9.14 7.47 -2.71
CA ILE A 97 10.56 7.12 -2.78
C ILE A 97 11.21 7.63 -4.08
N LEU A 98 10.51 7.55 -5.21
CA LEU A 98 11.03 8.01 -6.51
C LEU A 98 11.00 9.54 -6.69
N SER A 99 10.18 10.25 -5.90
CA SER A 99 10.08 11.71 -5.94
C SER A 99 11.29 12.42 -5.32
N VAL A 100 12.11 11.70 -4.56
CA VAL A 100 13.32 12.24 -3.92
C VAL A 100 14.30 12.70 -5.00
N ARG A 101 14.64 14.00 -4.96
CA ARG A 101 15.45 14.64 -6.00
C ARG A 101 16.86 14.01 -6.09
N PRO A 102 17.42 13.87 -7.30
CA PRO A 102 18.75 13.27 -7.49
C PRO A 102 19.86 13.98 -6.71
N ASN A 103 19.82 15.31 -6.60
CA ASN A 103 20.81 16.08 -5.86
C ASN A 103 20.85 15.74 -4.36
N ILE A 104 19.69 15.45 -3.74
CA ILE A 104 19.62 14.99 -2.34
C ILE A 104 20.26 13.60 -2.20
N ILE A 105 20.04 12.74 -3.19
CA ILE A 105 20.64 11.40 -3.24
C ILE A 105 22.16 11.48 -3.40
N GLU A 106 22.64 12.33 -4.31
CA GLU A 106 24.06 12.55 -4.57
C GLU A 106 24.77 13.18 -3.37
N ALA A 107 24.14 14.13 -2.68
CA ALA A 107 24.64 14.67 -1.43
C ALA A 107 24.79 13.57 -0.36
N GLY A 108 23.78 12.71 -0.21
CA GLY A 108 23.85 11.55 0.69
C GLY A 108 25.00 10.59 0.36
N LYS A 109 25.21 10.32 -0.94
CA LYS A 109 26.34 9.49 -1.40
C LYS A 109 27.69 10.16 -1.17
N GLY A 110 27.79 11.48 -1.40
CA GLY A 110 29.00 12.27 -1.13
C GLY A 110 29.38 12.30 0.35
N MET A 111 28.40 12.15 1.25
CA MET A 111 28.62 11.96 2.69
C MET A 111 28.98 10.51 3.09
N GLY A 112 29.13 9.59 2.13
CA GLY A 112 29.50 8.20 2.38
C GLY A 112 28.35 7.28 2.80
N LEU A 113 27.09 7.67 2.62
CA LEU A 113 25.95 6.81 2.97
C LEU A 113 25.87 5.59 2.04
N THR A 114 25.70 4.41 2.65
CA THR A 114 25.37 3.19 1.90
C THR A 114 23.94 3.24 1.35
N GLN A 115 23.61 2.33 0.42
CA GLN A 115 22.28 2.26 -0.17
C GLN A 115 21.14 2.11 0.85
N ASN A 116 21.35 1.25 1.84
CA ASN A 116 20.36 1.03 2.89
C ASN A 116 20.27 2.24 3.82
N GLN A 117 21.40 2.89 4.14
CA GLN A 117 21.39 4.13 4.92
C GLN A 117 20.69 5.25 4.16
N LEU A 118 20.93 5.39 2.87
CA LEU A 118 20.26 6.36 2.01
C LEU A 118 18.75 6.10 1.94
N LEU A 119 18.33 4.83 1.83
CA LEU A 119 16.91 4.47 1.88
C LEU A 119 16.28 4.89 3.22
N TRP A 120 16.80 4.39 4.34
CA TRP A 120 16.15 4.54 5.64
C TRP A 120 16.35 5.92 6.28
N ARG A 121 17.47 6.61 6.03
CA ARG A 121 17.78 7.91 6.65
C ARG A 121 17.42 9.11 5.78
N VAL A 122 17.23 8.92 4.47
CA VAL A 122 16.97 10.03 3.54
C VAL A 122 15.66 9.82 2.80
N LYS A 123 15.57 8.74 2.01
CA LYS A 123 14.39 8.53 1.15
C LYS A 123 13.11 8.29 1.94
N MET A 124 13.15 7.41 2.93
CA MET A 124 11.97 7.03 3.72
C MET A 124 11.40 8.22 4.52
N PRO A 125 12.19 9.03 5.25
CA PRO A 125 11.68 10.22 5.93
C PRO A 125 11.06 11.25 4.99
N ILE A 126 11.68 11.49 3.83
CA ILE A 126 11.17 12.44 2.82
C ILE A 126 9.88 11.91 2.18
N ALA A 127 9.80 10.60 1.94
CA ALA A 127 8.64 9.95 1.33
C ALA A 127 7.47 9.75 2.32
N LEU A 128 7.72 9.85 3.64
CA LEU A 128 6.76 9.50 4.68
C LEU A 128 5.39 10.20 4.54
N PRO A 129 5.29 11.51 4.26
CA PRO A 129 3.99 12.16 4.10
C PRO A 129 3.16 11.58 2.95
N VAL A 130 3.83 11.17 1.86
CA VAL A 130 3.19 10.54 0.70
C VAL A 130 2.75 9.12 1.06
N ILE A 131 3.61 8.33 1.72
CA ILE A 131 3.29 6.98 2.21
C ILE A 131 2.04 7.02 3.10
N MET A 132 1.99 7.96 4.04
CA MET A 132 0.83 8.15 4.92
C MET A 132 -0.43 8.55 4.16
N GLY A 133 -0.29 9.30 3.06
CA GLY A 133 -1.37 9.54 2.11
C GLY A 133 -1.94 8.24 1.53
N GLY A 134 -1.07 7.31 1.13
CA GLY A 134 -1.46 5.99 0.64
C GLY A 134 -2.17 5.15 1.69
N ILE A 135 -1.62 5.05 2.90
CA ILE A 135 -2.21 4.31 4.02
C ILE A 135 -3.60 4.86 4.36
N ARG A 136 -3.74 6.20 4.42
CA ARG A 136 -5.04 6.85 4.66
C ARG A 136 -6.04 6.54 3.55
N SER A 137 -5.61 6.57 2.28
CA SER A 137 -6.47 6.21 1.15
C SER A 137 -6.92 4.75 1.23
N SER A 138 -6.04 3.82 1.61
CA SER A 138 -6.39 2.41 1.88
C SER A 138 -7.32 2.22 3.07
N ALA A 139 -7.31 3.14 4.03
CA ALA A 139 -8.22 3.09 5.18
C ALA A 139 -9.60 3.70 4.84
N THR A 140 -9.65 4.63 3.90
CA THR A 140 -10.87 5.38 3.53
C THR A 140 -11.64 4.71 2.39
N ILE A 141 -11.41 3.43 2.09
CA ILE A 141 -12.02 2.70 0.97
C ILE A 141 -13.48 3.13 0.83
N LYS A 142 -13.77 3.88 -0.24
CA LYS A 142 -15.14 4.30 -0.58
C LYS A 142 -15.81 3.08 -1.20
N GLY A 143 -16.44 2.29 -0.34
CA GLY A 143 -17.53 1.39 -0.69
C GLY A 143 -18.85 2.10 -0.43
#